data_AF-A0AAV8P483-F1
#
_entry.id   AF-A0AAV8P483-F1
#
_cell.length_a   1.000
_cell.length_b   1.000
_cell.length_c   1.000
_cell.angle_alpha   90.00
_cell.angle_beta   90.00
_cell.angle_gamma   90.00
#
_symmetry.space_group_name_H-M   'P 1'
#
loop_
_entity.id
_entity.type
_entity.pdbx_description
1 polymer ?
#
loop_
_entity_poly.entity_id
_entity_poly.type
_entity_poly.pdbx_seq_one_letter_code
_entity_poly.pdbx_strand_id
1 'polypeptide(L)'
;MSGSIAPNGGGGGGSGGGGGGGPCGACKFLRRKCVTGCIFAPYFDSEQGAAHFAAVHKVFGASNASKLLLHIPAHKRLDAVVTICYEAQARLRDPVYGCVAHIFALQQQVINLHAELSCLQAHLATLELPIPFSMSDLSSSSTLPSTADLSTLFDPPLLPSWPLQQQQRITSTRSLSESSGCGGGDLQELARELLLGRHRLGDVIDEPGVQESKSI
;
A
#
# COMPACT_ATOMS: atom_id res chain seq x y z
N MET A 1 66.64 30.32 -21.02
CA MET A 1 65.20 30.12 -21.30
C MET A 1 64.80 28.76 -20.77
N SER A 2 64.48 28.71 -19.48
CA SER A 2 64.01 27.50 -18.80
C SER A 2 62.49 27.61 -18.72
N GLY A 3 61.78 26.71 -19.40
CA GLY A 3 60.32 26.62 -19.37
C GLY A 3 59.92 25.16 -19.21
N SER A 4 59.48 24.81 -18.01
CA SER A 4 59.17 23.46 -17.54
C SER A 4 57.87 22.92 -18.14
N ILE A 5 57.89 21.64 -18.51
CA ILE A 5 56.72 20.82 -18.87
C ILE A 5 56.08 20.31 -17.58
N ALA A 6 54.75 20.40 -17.48
CA ALA A 6 53.96 19.74 -16.45
C ALA A 6 53.02 18.71 -17.10
N PRO A 7 52.95 17.46 -16.59
CA PRO A 7 51.84 16.56 -16.85
C PRO A 7 51.05 16.27 -15.57
N ASN A 8 49.72 16.22 -15.67
CA ASN A 8 48.81 15.63 -14.70
C ASN A 8 47.60 15.12 -15.51
N GLY A 9 47.20 13.85 -15.58
CA GLY A 9 46.94 12.89 -14.50
C GLY A 9 45.66 13.33 -13.77
N GLY A 10 44.52 12.64 -13.71
CA GLY A 10 44.01 11.35 -14.18
C GLY A 10 42.58 11.17 -13.58
N GLY A 11 41.86 10.13 -14.02
CA GLY A 11 40.62 9.61 -13.41
C GLY A 11 39.32 10.38 -13.75
N GLY A 12 38.21 9.79 -14.20
CA GLY A 12 37.68 8.45 -13.98
C GLY A 12 36.42 8.56 -13.10
N GLY A 13 35.24 8.18 -13.61
CA GLY A 13 34.03 8.03 -12.80
C GLY A 13 32.77 8.56 -13.48
N GLY A 14 31.91 7.64 -13.93
CA GLY A 14 30.70 7.94 -14.69
C GLY A 14 29.67 8.78 -13.94
N SER A 15 28.87 9.50 -14.73
CA SER A 15 27.58 9.99 -14.27
C SER A 15 26.58 9.75 -15.40
N GLY A 16 25.68 8.80 -15.15
CA GLY A 16 24.59 8.47 -16.04
C GLY A 16 23.64 9.67 -16.21
N GLY A 17 23.25 9.87 -17.46
CA GLY A 17 21.96 10.39 -17.93
C GLY A 17 21.31 11.53 -17.15
N GLY A 18 21.53 12.75 -17.61
CA GLY A 18 20.73 13.92 -17.20
C GLY A 18 21.10 15.19 -17.96
N GLY A 19 21.58 15.05 -19.20
CA GLY A 19 22.00 16.15 -20.07
C GLY A 19 20.81 16.82 -20.76
N GLY A 20 20.01 17.56 -20.00
CA GLY A 20 19.14 18.60 -20.53
C GLY A 20 19.46 19.87 -19.75
N GLY A 21 20.02 20.90 -20.40
CA GLY A 21 20.54 22.12 -19.75
C GLY A 21 19.51 23.01 -19.04
N GLY A 22 18.35 22.47 -18.66
CA GLY A 22 17.25 23.15 -17.99
C GLY A 22 17.14 22.82 -16.49
N PRO A 23 16.29 23.54 -15.75
CA PRO A 23 16.05 23.26 -14.35
C PRO A 23 15.32 21.92 -14.15
N CYS A 24 15.61 21.22 -13.06
CA CYS A 24 14.84 20.03 -12.65
C CYS A 24 13.36 20.37 -12.39
N GLY A 25 12.48 19.38 -12.36
CA GLY A 25 11.03 19.57 -12.20
C GLY A 25 10.66 20.40 -10.96
N ALA A 26 11.35 20.18 -9.84
CA ALA A 26 11.16 20.95 -8.61
C ALA A 26 11.57 22.43 -8.78
N CYS A 27 12.74 22.70 -9.34
CA CYS A 27 13.21 24.06 -9.55
C CYS A 27 12.39 24.80 -10.62
N LYS A 28 11.89 24.08 -11.63
CA LYS A 28 10.94 24.57 -12.63
C LYS A 28 9.63 25.00 -11.97
N PHE A 29 9.06 24.15 -11.10
CA PHE A 29 7.85 24.47 -10.33
C PHE A 29 8.06 25.68 -9.40
N LEU A 30 9.20 25.72 -8.69
CA LEU A 30 9.56 26.81 -7.77
C LEU A 30 10.01 28.09 -8.48
N ARG A 31 10.12 28.08 -9.82
CA ARG A 31 10.59 29.22 -10.64
C ARG A 31 11.94 29.79 -10.18
N ARG A 32 12.87 28.93 -9.78
CA ARG A 32 14.21 29.31 -9.29
C ARG A 32 15.33 28.65 -10.09
N LYS A 33 16.53 29.21 -10.01
CA LYS A 33 17.72 28.63 -10.66
C LYS A 33 18.06 27.27 -10.05
N CYS A 34 18.23 26.25 -10.91
CA CYS A 34 18.72 24.94 -10.49
C CYS A 34 20.25 24.96 -10.45
N VAL A 35 20.83 24.73 -9.28
CA VAL A 35 22.29 24.72 -9.07
C VAL A 35 22.83 23.29 -9.09
N THR A 36 24.14 23.17 -9.35
CA THR A 36 24.89 21.92 -9.16
C THR A 36 24.76 21.44 -7.71
N GLY A 37 24.38 20.18 -7.51
CA GLY A 37 24.09 19.63 -6.19
C GLY A 37 22.66 19.86 -5.68
N CYS A 38 21.72 20.32 -6.52
CA CYS A 38 20.31 20.40 -6.15
C CYS A 38 19.78 19.03 -5.69
N ILE A 39 19.33 18.95 -4.42
CA ILE A 39 18.82 17.69 -3.82
C ILE A 39 17.62 17.10 -4.57
N PHE A 40 16.86 17.92 -5.29
CA PHE A 40 15.68 17.47 -6.05
C PHE A 40 16.00 17.02 -7.47
N ALA A 41 17.13 17.44 -8.03
CA ALA A 41 17.46 17.18 -9.43
C ALA A 41 17.54 15.69 -9.80
N PRO A 42 18.07 14.79 -8.95
CA PRO A 42 18.11 13.37 -9.27
C PRO A 42 16.74 12.67 -9.31
N TYR A 43 15.70 13.30 -8.74
CA TYR A 43 14.42 12.63 -8.48
C TYR A 43 13.23 13.26 -9.22
N PHE A 44 13.35 14.52 -9.67
CA PHE A 44 12.30 15.24 -10.37
C PHE A 44 12.79 15.69 -11.74
N ASP A 45 12.40 14.95 -12.77
CA ASP A 45 12.68 15.27 -14.18
C ASP A 45 11.97 16.56 -14.63
N SER A 46 12.38 17.12 -15.76
CA SER A 46 11.88 18.41 -16.25
C SER A 46 10.47 18.36 -16.84
N GLU A 47 9.98 17.19 -17.24
CA GLU A 47 8.68 17.01 -17.90
C GLU A 47 7.59 16.68 -16.86
N GLN A 48 7.68 15.53 -16.21
CA GLN A 48 6.65 15.03 -15.28
C GLN A 48 6.92 15.48 -13.83
N GLY A 49 8.18 15.70 -13.48
CA GLY A 49 8.61 16.04 -12.13
C GLY A 49 8.04 17.34 -11.58
N ALA A 50 7.67 18.31 -12.43
CA ALA A 50 7.03 19.55 -11.96
C ALA A 50 5.62 19.29 -11.38
N ALA A 51 4.84 18.40 -11.99
CA ALA A 51 3.51 18.05 -11.52
C ALA A 51 3.58 17.23 -10.22
N HIS A 52 4.49 16.25 -10.15
CA HIS A 52 4.71 15.48 -8.91
C HIS A 52 5.22 16.37 -7.77
N PHE A 53 6.14 17.29 -8.06
CA PHE A 53 6.67 18.20 -7.05
C PHE A 53 5.60 19.18 -6.54
N ALA A 54 4.60 19.55 -7.34
CA ALA A 54 3.50 20.41 -6.90
C ALA A 54 2.72 19.78 -5.73
N ALA A 55 2.46 18.47 -5.77
CA ALA A 55 1.80 17.76 -4.69
C ALA A 55 2.67 17.75 -3.43
N VAL A 56 3.95 17.38 -3.57
CA VAL A 56 4.92 17.37 -2.47
C VAL A 56 5.04 18.74 -1.82
N HIS A 57 5.14 19.80 -2.64
CA HIS A 57 5.20 21.17 -2.17
C HIS A 57 3.95 21.59 -1.40
N LYS A 58 2.76 21.20 -1.87
CA LYS A 58 1.49 21.56 -1.21
C LYS A 58 1.31 20.87 0.14
N VAL A 59 1.75 19.62 0.27
CA VAL A 59 1.53 18.81 1.49
C VAL A 59 2.66 18.96 2.50
N PHE A 60 3.91 18.84 2.04
CA PHE A 60 5.08 18.86 2.91
C PHE A 60 5.77 20.22 2.90
N GLY A 61 5.76 20.91 1.76
CA GLY A 61 6.57 22.11 1.53
C GLY A 61 7.99 21.76 1.07
N ALA A 62 8.58 22.61 0.22
CA ALA A 62 9.92 22.36 -0.33
C ALA A 62 11.00 22.23 0.76
N SER A 63 10.96 23.07 1.79
CA SER A 63 11.96 23.06 2.87
C SER A 63 11.89 21.78 3.70
N ASN A 64 10.69 21.32 4.05
CA ASN A 64 10.54 20.09 4.83
C ASN A 64 10.88 18.87 4.00
N ALA A 65 10.44 18.82 2.73
CA ALA A 65 10.83 17.76 1.80
C ALA A 65 12.36 17.69 1.65
N SER A 66 13.03 18.84 1.50
CA SER A 66 14.51 18.89 1.44
C SER A 66 15.15 18.35 2.72
N LYS A 67 14.68 18.79 3.90
CA LYS A 67 15.20 18.32 5.19
C LYS A 67 15.02 16.81 5.34
N LEU A 68 13.83 16.29 5.02
CA LEU A 68 13.50 14.88 5.08
C LEU A 68 14.45 14.06 4.20
N LEU A 69 14.64 14.45 2.93
CA LEU A 69 15.55 13.75 2.01
C LEU A 69 17.01 13.78 2.48
N LEU A 70 17.46 14.87 3.10
CA LEU A 70 18.83 14.97 3.62
C LEU A 70 19.09 14.00 4.78
N HIS A 71 18.09 13.74 5.64
CA HIS A 71 18.19 12.78 6.75
C HIS A 71 18.16 11.31 6.30
N ILE A 72 17.69 11.04 5.08
CA ILE A 72 17.63 9.69 4.53
C ILE A 72 18.96 9.36 3.85
N PRO A 73 19.54 8.16 4.08
CA PRO A 73 20.73 7.70 3.38
C PRO A 73 20.55 7.73 1.86
N ALA A 74 21.59 8.15 1.13
CA ALA A 74 21.50 8.42 -0.31
C ALA A 74 20.88 7.26 -1.13
N HIS A 75 21.21 6.01 -0.78
CA HIS A 75 20.72 4.81 -1.47
C HIS A 75 19.21 4.56 -1.29
N LYS A 76 18.56 5.13 -0.25
CA LYS A 76 17.11 5.00 -0.01
C LYS A 76 16.30 6.22 -0.45
N ARG A 77 16.96 7.29 -0.90
CA ARG A 77 16.28 8.55 -1.22
C ARG A 77 15.32 8.41 -2.40
N LEU A 78 15.64 7.55 -3.38
CA LEU A 78 14.75 7.30 -4.51
C LEU A 78 13.41 6.73 -4.03
N ASP A 79 13.45 5.66 -3.24
CA ASP A 79 12.25 5.03 -2.67
C ASP A 79 11.49 6.02 -1.77
N ALA A 80 12.20 6.79 -0.95
CA ALA A 80 11.59 7.81 -0.12
C ALA A 80 10.86 8.88 -0.94
N VAL A 81 11.42 9.36 -2.05
CA VAL A 81 10.73 10.32 -2.92
C VAL A 81 9.47 9.71 -3.50
N VAL A 82 9.50 8.44 -3.93
CA VAL A 82 8.31 7.75 -4.44
C VAL A 82 7.21 7.73 -3.37
N THR A 83 7.55 7.35 -2.14
CA THR A 83 6.60 7.34 -1.01
C THR A 83 6.07 8.74 -0.68
N ILE A 84 6.93 9.75 -0.59
CA ILE A 84 6.53 11.15 -0.33
C ILE A 84 5.58 11.66 -1.43
N CYS A 85 5.88 11.36 -2.70
CA CYS A 85 5.02 11.71 -3.82
C CYS A 85 3.66 11.03 -3.73
N TYR A 86 3.61 9.74 -3.37
CA TYR A 86 2.37 9.00 -3.18
C TYR A 86 1.53 9.57 -2.02
N GLU A 87 2.15 9.78 -0.85
CA GLU A 87 1.48 10.33 0.33
C GLU A 87 0.94 11.74 0.08
N ALA A 88 1.72 12.58 -0.59
CA ALA A 88 1.30 13.92 -0.97
C ALA A 88 0.05 13.85 -1.86
N GLN A 89 0.08 13.01 -2.90
CA GLN A 89 -1.06 12.84 -3.80
C GLN A 89 -2.30 12.29 -3.07
N ALA A 90 -2.10 11.33 -2.16
CA ALA A 90 -3.19 10.79 -1.34
C ALA A 90 -3.83 11.89 -0.48
N ARG A 91 -3.03 12.72 0.19
CA ARG A 91 -3.53 13.88 0.96
C ARG A 91 -4.22 14.95 0.10
N LEU A 92 -3.85 15.09 -1.17
CA LEU A 92 -4.56 15.99 -2.08
C LEU A 92 -5.94 15.45 -2.47
N ARG A 93 -6.08 14.13 -2.61
CA ARG A 93 -7.37 13.48 -2.93
C ARG A 93 -8.27 13.38 -1.71
N ASP A 94 -7.70 13.07 -0.55
CA ASP A 94 -8.40 12.98 0.73
C ASP A 94 -7.66 13.85 1.76
N PRO A 95 -8.11 15.10 1.97
CA PRO A 95 -7.49 16.02 2.93
C PRO A 95 -7.61 15.59 4.39
N VAL A 96 -8.53 14.69 4.71
CA VAL A 96 -8.79 14.26 6.10
C VAL A 96 -7.93 13.05 6.44
N TYR A 97 -7.98 12.00 5.62
CA TYR A 97 -7.33 10.71 5.93
C TYR A 97 -6.15 10.39 5.01
N GLY A 98 -6.05 11.01 3.83
CA GLY A 98 -4.94 10.81 2.90
C GLY A 98 -4.67 9.33 2.58
N CYS A 99 -3.42 8.89 2.74
CA CYS A 99 -3.04 7.49 2.53
C CYS A 99 -3.61 6.53 3.58
N VAL A 100 -4.05 7.02 4.75
CA VAL A 100 -4.62 6.21 5.82
C VAL A 100 -5.97 5.62 5.41
N ALA A 101 -6.76 6.34 4.61
CA ALA A 101 -8.00 5.80 4.03
C ALA A 101 -7.74 4.54 3.19
N HIS A 102 -6.64 4.52 2.43
CA HIS A 102 -6.26 3.34 1.64
C HIS A 102 -5.84 2.18 2.54
N ILE A 103 -5.14 2.44 3.64
CA ILE A 103 -4.78 1.41 4.63
C ILE A 103 -6.06 0.79 5.20
N PHE A 104 -7.01 1.60 5.64
CA PHE A 104 -8.29 1.11 6.18
C PHE A 104 -9.09 0.31 5.14
N ALA A 105 -9.15 0.77 3.89
CA ALA A 105 -9.84 0.05 2.82
C ALA A 105 -9.22 -1.35 2.59
N LEU A 106 -7.90 -1.44 2.58
CA LEU A 106 -7.20 -2.72 2.45
C LEU A 106 -7.42 -3.63 3.66
N GLN A 107 -7.39 -3.08 4.87
CA GLN A 107 -7.69 -3.84 6.10
C GLN A 107 -9.11 -4.41 6.06
N GLN A 108 -10.10 -3.62 5.65
CA GLN A 108 -11.47 -4.10 5.51
C GLN A 108 -11.59 -5.18 4.43
N GLN A 109 -10.86 -5.05 3.33
CA GLN A 109 -10.84 -6.07 2.28
C GLN A 109 -10.27 -7.40 2.78
N VAL A 110 -9.19 -7.36 3.58
CA VAL A 110 -8.63 -8.57 4.20
C VAL A 110 -9.65 -9.24 5.11
N ILE A 111 -10.37 -8.47 5.93
CA ILE A 111 -11.42 -8.99 6.83
C ILE A 111 -12.54 -9.63 6.01
N ASN A 112 -13.03 -8.96 4.97
CA ASN A 112 -14.12 -9.47 4.14
C ASN A 112 -13.73 -10.77 3.42
N LEU A 113 -12.53 -10.82 2.84
CA LEU A 113 -12.01 -12.03 2.19
C LEU A 113 -11.82 -13.18 3.18
N HIS A 114 -11.37 -12.87 4.40
CA HIS A 114 -11.23 -13.90 5.44
C HIS A 114 -12.59 -14.45 5.88
N ALA A 115 -13.62 -13.61 5.98
CA ALA A 115 -14.98 -14.03 6.28
C ALA A 115 -15.58 -14.89 5.15
N GLU A 116 -15.35 -14.53 3.89
CA GLU A 116 -15.76 -15.31 2.72
C GLU A 116 -15.11 -16.70 2.72
N LEU A 117 -13.79 -16.77 2.95
CA LEU A 117 -13.08 -18.05 3.08
C LEU A 117 -13.63 -18.90 4.22
N SER A 118 -13.88 -18.30 5.38
CA SER A 118 -14.43 -19.01 6.55
C SER A 118 -15.83 -19.56 6.27
N CYS A 119 -16.66 -18.78 5.56
CA CYS A 119 -18.00 -19.21 5.16
C CYS A 119 -17.95 -20.41 4.21
N LEU A 120 -17.09 -20.36 3.18
CA LEU A 120 -16.92 -21.46 2.23
C LEU A 120 -16.35 -22.71 2.90
N GLN A 121 -15.37 -22.55 3.79
CA GLN A 121 -14.81 -23.66 4.57
C GLN A 121 -15.87 -24.32 5.46
N ALA A 122 -16.71 -23.53 6.14
CA ALA A 122 -17.83 -24.05 6.91
C ALA A 122 -18.83 -24.79 6.02
N HIS A 123 -19.14 -24.26 4.84
CA HIS A 123 -20.03 -24.92 3.88
C HIS A 123 -19.48 -26.27 3.40
N LEU A 124 -18.19 -26.35 3.07
CA LEU A 124 -17.53 -27.62 2.71
C LEU A 124 -17.57 -28.62 3.87
N ALA A 125 -17.29 -28.19 5.10
CA ALA A 125 -17.34 -29.07 6.27
C ALA A 125 -18.77 -29.63 6.51
N THR A 126 -19.82 -28.87 6.20
CA THR A 126 -21.21 -29.38 6.30
C THR A 126 -21.55 -30.40 5.21
N LEU A 127 -20.92 -30.31 4.04
CA LEU A 127 -21.06 -31.29 2.95
C LEU A 127 -20.29 -32.58 3.24
N GLU A 128 -19.19 -32.50 3.99
CA GLU A 128 -18.33 -33.64 4.37
C GLU A 128 -18.79 -34.41 5.62
N LEU A 129 -19.90 -34.03 6.25
CA LEU A 129 -20.42 -34.82 7.36
C LEU A 129 -20.80 -36.24 6.88
N PRO A 130 -20.33 -37.30 7.58
CA PRO A 130 -20.75 -38.66 7.31
C PRO A 130 -22.25 -38.73 7.53
N ILE A 131 -22.99 -38.95 6.46
CA ILE A 131 -24.41 -39.14 6.60
C ILE A 131 -24.63 -40.34 7.54
N PRO A 132 -25.51 -40.27 8.56
CA PRO A 132 -25.98 -41.48 9.22
C PRO A 132 -26.96 -42.20 8.27
N PHE A 133 -26.51 -42.56 7.08
CA PHE A 133 -27.13 -43.65 6.34
C PHE A 133 -26.54 -44.95 6.89
N SER A 134 -26.98 -45.34 8.08
CA SER A 134 -27.02 -46.76 8.40
C SER A 134 -28.17 -47.37 7.58
N MET A 135 -27.97 -47.52 6.28
CA MET A 135 -28.67 -48.55 5.52
C MET A 135 -27.77 -49.77 5.49
N SER A 136 -27.81 -50.52 6.60
CA SER A 136 -27.65 -51.96 6.55
C SER A 136 -28.79 -52.50 5.67
N ASP A 137 -28.61 -52.45 4.36
CA ASP A 137 -29.22 -53.35 3.36
C ASP A 137 -28.93 -52.81 1.96
N LEU A 138 -27.73 -53.09 1.44
CA LEU A 138 -27.64 -53.50 0.05
C LEU A 138 -26.57 -54.56 -0.08
N SER A 139 -27.06 -55.80 -0.09
CA SER A 139 -26.38 -57.01 -0.52
C SER A 139 -25.47 -56.76 -1.72
N SER A 140 -24.23 -57.21 -1.55
CA SER A 140 -23.33 -57.77 -2.56
C SER A 140 -23.72 -57.56 -4.02
N SER A 141 -22.99 -56.69 -4.72
CA SER A 141 -22.30 -57.11 -5.95
C SER A 141 -21.21 -56.12 -6.36
N SER A 142 -20.04 -56.70 -6.53
CA SER A 142 -18.79 -56.16 -7.02
C SER A 142 -18.94 -55.41 -8.35
N THR A 143 -18.25 -54.27 -8.49
CA THR A 143 -17.28 -53.99 -9.56
C THR A 143 -16.77 -52.56 -9.43
N LEU A 144 -15.47 -52.40 -9.15
CA LEU A 144 -14.75 -51.14 -9.34
C LEU A 144 -14.46 -50.95 -10.83
N PRO A 145 -14.49 -49.71 -11.35
CA PRO A 145 -13.50 -49.27 -12.31
C PRO A 145 -12.43 -48.46 -11.58
N SER A 146 -11.21 -48.92 -11.81
CA SER A 146 -9.94 -48.32 -11.42
C SER A 146 -9.80 -46.85 -11.85
N THR A 147 -9.28 -46.05 -10.93
CA THR A 147 -8.43 -44.86 -11.15
C THR A 147 -9.00 -43.75 -12.04
N ALA A 148 -9.85 -42.90 -11.46
CA ALA A 148 -9.90 -41.49 -11.88
C ALA A 148 -8.75 -40.76 -11.17
N ASP A 149 -7.76 -40.37 -11.97
CA ASP A 149 -6.55 -39.67 -11.55
C ASP A 149 -6.89 -38.26 -11.06
N LEU A 150 -6.91 -38.07 -9.74
CA LEU A 150 -7.16 -36.81 -9.04
C LEU A 150 -6.05 -35.77 -9.25
N SER A 151 -5.00 -36.09 -10.01
CA SER A 151 -3.88 -35.19 -10.29
C SER A 151 -4.21 -34.08 -11.31
N THR A 152 -5.37 -34.14 -11.98
CA THR A 152 -5.74 -33.18 -13.04
C THR A 152 -6.62 -32.01 -12.55
N LEU A 153 -7.07 -32.02 -11.30
CA LEU A 153 -7.85 -30.92 -10.70
C LEU A 153 -6.98 -29.78 -10.15
N PHE A 154 -5.66 -29.97 -10.13
CA PHE A 154 -4.66 -29.02 -9.65
C PHE A 154 -3.73 -28.50 -10.77
N ASP A 155 -4.16 -28.54 -12.03
CA ASP A 155 -3.44 -27.83 -13.10
C ASP A 155 -3.98 -26.40 -13.21
N PRO A 156 -3.18 -25.36 -12.89
CA PRO A 156 -3.60 -23.98 -13.03
C PRO A 156 -3.68 -23.65 -14.51
N PRO A 157 -4.84 -23.18 -15.05
CA PRO A 157 -4.82 -22.61 -16.37
C PRO A 157 -3.91 -21.39 -16.34
N LEU A 158 -2.82 -21.50 -17.09
CA LEU A 158 -1.92 -20.43 -17.50
C LEU A 158 -2.66 -19.08 -17.54
N LEU A 159 -2.24 -18.17 -16.66
CA LEU A 159 -2.67 -16.78 -16.66
C LEU A 159 -2.62 -16.20 -18.09
N PRO A 160 -3.70 -15.60 -18.61
CA PRO A 160 -3.53 -14.36 -19.34
C PRO A 160 -3.20 -13.29 -18.31
N SER A 161 -2.00 -12.72 -18.43
CA SER A 161 -1.53 -11.55 -17.70
C SER A 161 -2.65 -10.50 -17.56
N TRP A 162 -3.08 -10.24 -16.33
CA TRP A 162 -4.04 -9.18 -16.00
C TRP A 162 -3.50 -7.82 -16.45
N PRO A 163 -4.07 -7.15 -17.45
CA PRO A 163 -3.70 -5.78 -17.74
C PRO A 163 -4.55 -4.89 -16.83
N LEU A 164 -3.90 -4.15 -15.92
CA LEU A 164 -4.23 -2.76 -15.57
C LEU A 164 -5.74 -2.36 -15.51
N GLN A 165 -6.63 -3.19 -14.97
CA GLN A 165 -8.08 -2.86 -14.88
C GLN A 165 -8.63 -2.88 -13.45
N GLN A 166 -7.76 -3.06 -12.45
CA GLN A 166 -8.16 -3.00 -11.05
C GLN A 166 -8.20 -1.57 -10.50
N GLN A 167 -7.51 -0.61 -11.15
CA GLN A 167 -7.53 0.80 -10.71
C GLN A 167 -8.84 1.53 -11.03
N GLN A 168 -9.62 1.07 -12.04
CA GLN A 168 -10.88 1.70 -12.43
C GLN A 168 -12.11 1.10 -11.75
N ARG A 169 -12.03 -0.12 -11.18
CA ARG A 169 -13.16 -0.76 -10.48
C ARG A 169 -13.40 -0.20 -9.07
N ILE A 170 -12.38 0.37 -8.42
CA ILE A 170 -12.48 0.90 -7.05
C ILE A 170 -13.48 2.08 -6.97
N THR A 171 -13.68 2.81 -8.07
CA THR A 171 -14.64 3.93 -8.15
C THR A 171 -16.05 3.56 -8.60
N SER A 172 -16.27 2.39 -9.20
CA SER A 172 -17.55 2.06 -9.88
C SER A 172 -18.49 1.11 -9.13
N THR A 173 -18.07 0.45 -8.06
CA THR A 173 -18.97 -0.41 -7.27
C THR A 173 -19.68 0.40 -6.18
N ARG A 174 -20.53 1.36 -6.57
CA ARG A 174 -21.57 1.97 -5.70
C ARG A 174 -22.99 1.69 -6.19
N SER A 175 -23.23 0.70 -7.04
CA SER A 175 -24.60 0.40 -7.45
C SER A 175 -24.84 -1.08 -7.72
N LEU A 176 -25.77 -1.61 -6.91
CA LEU A 176 -26.60 -2.80 -7.11
C LEU A 176 -25.92 -4.16 -6.88
N SER A 177 -26.18 -4.75 -5.70
CA SER A 177 -27.13 -5.87 -5.59
C SER A 177 -27.20 -6.42 -4.15
N GLU A 178 -28.29 -6.14 -3.45
CA GLU A 178 -28.98 -7.13 -2.59
C GLU A 178 -29.41 -8.29 -3.52
N SER A 179 -29.39 -9.58 -3.21
CA SER A 179 -29.69 -10.29 -1.97
C SER A 179 -29.28 -11.77 -2.14
N SER A 180 -28.95 -12.45 -1.05
CA SER A 180 -29.27 -13.86 -0.73
C SER A 180 -28.59 -14.20 0.59
N GLY A 181 -29.39 -14.24 1.66
CA GLY A 181 -28.91 -14.28 3.03
C GLY A 181 -28.41 -15.65 3.48
N CYS A 182 -27.35 -15.61 4.30
CA CYS A 182 -27.15 -16.50 5.44
C CYS A 182 -27.01 -15.57 6.65
N GLY A 183 -27.71 -15.85 7.75
CA GLY A 183 -28.06 -14.91 8.84
C GLY A 183 -27.00 -13.86 9.21
N GLY A 184 -27.27 -12.60 8.86
CA GLY A 184 -26.38 -11.44 9.05
C GLY A 184 -26.61 -10.62 10.32
N GLY A 185 -27.23 -11.19 11.36
CA GLY A 185 -27.53 -10.46 12.60
C GLY A 185 -26.29 -10.23 13.47
N ASP A 186 -25.43 -11.23 13.57
CA ASP A 186 -24.38 -11.25 14.60
C ASP A 186 -23.11 -10.51 14.15
N LEU A 187 -22.84 -10.48 12.84
CA LEU A 187 -21.62 -9.86 12.29
C LEU A 187 -21.71 -8.33 12.24
N GLN A 188 -22.91 -7.79 11.98
CA GLN A 188 -23.16 -6.35 12.01
C GLN A 188 -23.01 -5.81 13.45
N GLU A 189 -23.45 -6.57 14.45
CA GLU A 189 -23.33 -6.20 15.86
C GLU A 189 -21.88 -6.33 16.37
N LEU A 190 -21.14 -7.35 15.93
CA LEU A 190 -19.73 -7.52 16.27
C LEU A 190 -18.84 -6.45 15.62
N ALA A 191 -19.16 -6.04 14.39
CA ALA A 191 -18.53 -4.90 13.73
C ALA A 191 -18.83 -3.56 14.44
N ARG A 192 -20.04 -3.41 14.98
CA ARG A 192 -20.44 -2.24 15.79
C ARG A 192 -19.73 -2.21 17.14
N GLU A 193 -19.58 -3.36 17.79
CA GLU A 193 -18.81 -3.55 19.04
C GLU A 193 -17.32 -3.22 18.86
N LEU A 194 -16.68 -3.67 17.78
CA LEU A 194 -15.25 -3.38 17.52
C LEU A 194 -14.99 -1.90 17.23
N LEU A 195 -15.95 -1.20 16.62
CA LEU A 195 -15.87 0.25 16.40
C LEU A 195 -16.09 1.04 17.71
N LEU A 196 -16.94 0.56 18.62
CA LEU A 196 -17.18 1.19 19.92
C LEU A 196 -16.11 0.85 20.97
N GLY A 197 -15.52 -0.34 20.93
CA GLY A 197 -14.47 -0.79 21.83
C GLY A 197 -13.16 -0.01 21.69
N ARG A 198 -12.89 0.54 20.50
CA ARG A 198 -11.76 1.45 20.26
C ARG A 198 -11.89 2.80 20.95
N HIS A 199 -13.11 3.24 21.29
CA HIS A 199 -13.32 4.48 22.04
C HIS A 199 -13.15 4.33 23.55
N ARG A 200 -13.16 3.10 24.12
CA ARG A 200 -12.96 2.88 25.56
C ARG A 200 -11.53 2.65 26.02
N LEU A 201 -10.59 2.37 25.10
CA LEU A 201 -9.16 2.33 25.44
C LEU A 201 -8.47 3.71 25.39
N GLY A 202 -9.22 4.77 25.07
CA GLY A 202 -8.72 6.16 25.02
C GLY A 202 -8.92 6.97 26.31
N ASP A 203 -9.72 6.50 27.27
CA ASP A 203 -10.13 7.26 28.48
C ASP A 203 -9.49 6.74 29.80
N VAL A 204 -8.30 6.14 29.73
CA VAL A 204 -7.51 5.83 30.94
C VAL A 204 -6.07 6.32 30.79
N ILE A 205 -5.91 7.64 30.68
CA ILE A 205 -4.71 8.34 31.15
C ILE A 205 -5.21 9.56 31.91
N ASP A 206 -5.63 9.33 33.17
CA ASP A 206 -5.90 10.40 34.12
C ASP A 206 -4.57 10.90 34.70
N GLU A 207 -4.43 12.21 34.68
CA GLU A 207 -3.45 13.05 35.36
C GLU A 207 -3.29 12.67 36.85
N PRO A 208 -2.10 12.88 37.43
CA PRO A 208 -2.14 13.59 38.71
C PRO A 208 -1.04 14.64 38.83
N GLY A 209 -1.47 15.90 38.92
CA GLY A 209 -1.51 16.58 40.22
C GLY A 209 -0.25 17.38 40.54
N VAL A 210 -0.37 18.69 40.31
CA VAL A 210 0.43 19.75 40.94
C VAL A 210 0.51 19.53 42.45
N GLN A 211 1.74 19.42 42.98
CA GLN A 211 2.04 19.79 44.36
C GLN A 211 3.10 20.89 44.40
N GLU A 212 2.61 22.05 44.78
CA GLU A 212 3.33 23.21 45.26
C GLU A 212 4.14 22.86 46.52
N SER A 213 5.40 23.27 46.59
CA SER A 213 6.21 23.22 47.82
C SER A 213 7.18 24.40 47.87
N LYS A 214 6.88 25.32 48.78
CA LYS A 214 7.71 26.44 49.26
C LYS A 214 8.85 25.95 50.18
N SER A 215 9.93 26.74 50.21
CA SER A 215 11.08 26.74 51.14
C SER A 215 12.10 25.63 50.88
N ILE A 216 13.41 25.87 50.77
CA ILE A 216 14.31 26.85 51.41
C ILE A 216 15.26 27.45 50.36
#